data_AF-A0A6J2JBR2-F1
#
_entry.id   AF-A0A6J2JBR2-F1
#
_cell.length_a   1.000
_cell.length_b   1.000
_cell.length_c   1.000
_cell.angle_alpha   90.00
_cell.angle_beta   90.00
_cell.angle_gamma   90.00
#
_symmetry.space_group_name_H-M   'P 1'
#
loop_
_entity.id
_entity.type
_entity.pdbx_description
1 polymer ?
#
loop_
_entity_poly.entity_id
_entity_poly.type
_entity_poly.pdbx_seq_one_letter_code
_entity_poly.pdbx_strand_id
1 'polypeptide(L)'
;MNKNMNKNHYILKTYCDKIFLVGSGNFWYQKTESRNDKTLLYKIYSCVLFFTYGFMTVLEIMAATMGDFPDDEKRDSVTFASSHTLIMIKFISIIKNKELLKTLNRKMMMICEAHEEQTLMDEMYRIVKINVVAYCVAVYGSVTFFVFEGLRKFYDGQYYLFVL
;
A
#
# COMPACT_ATOMS: atom_id res chain seq x y z
N MET A 1 5.57 -9.10 -31.52
CA MET A 1 4.76 -9.40 -30.31
C MET A 1 5.12 -10.81 -29.86
N ASN A 2 5.96 -10.95 -28.82
CA ASN A 2 6.60 -12.22 -28.47
C ASN A 2 5.59 -13.17 -27.77
N LYS A 3 5.52 -14.43 -28.23
CA LYS A 3 4.34 -15.32 -28.16
C LYS A 3 4.27 -16.22 -26.92
N ASN A 4 5.16 -16.09 -25.93
CA ASN A 4 5.09 -16.90 -24.70
C ASN A 4 5.24 -16.01 -23.46
N MET A 5 4.16 -15.33 -23.06
CA MET A 5 4.13 -14.65 -21.76
C MET A 5 3.59 -15.64 -20.73
N ASN A 6 4.51 -16.30 -20.02
CA ASN A 6 4.21 -17.26 -18.97
C ASN A 6 3.31 -16.61 -17.88
N LYS A 7 2.39 -17.36 -17.26
CA LYS A 7 1.34 -16.86 -16.34
C LYS A 7 1.93 -16.00 -15.22
N ASN A 8 3.13 -16.31 -14.77
CA ASN A 8 3.85 -15.59 -13.70
C ASN A 8 4.39 -14.23 -14.14
N HIS A 9 4.80 -14.09 -15.41
CA HIS A 9 5.13 -12.77 -15.98
C HIS A 9 3.91 -11.86 -15.94
N TYR A 10 2.73 -12.38 -16.30
CA TYR A 10 1.49 -11.60 -16.29
C TYR A 10 1.07 -11.20 -14.87
N ILE A 11 1.16 -12.13 -13.92
CA ILE A 11 0.83 -11.88 -12.51
C ILE A 11 1.76 -10.82 -11.93
N LEU A 12 3.08 -11.00 -12.05
CA LEU A 12 4.07 -10.07 -11.51
C LEU A 12 3.92 -8.68 -12.14
N LYS A 13 3.71 -8.62 -13.46
CA LYS A 13 3.41 -7.37 -14.16
C LYS A 13 2.18 -6.69 -13.56
N THR A 14 1.07 -7.41 -13.43
CA THR A 14 -0.16 -6.87 -12.84
C THR A 14 0.05 -6.30 -11.43
N TYR A 15 0.87 -6.95 -10.60
CA TYR A 15 1.23 -6.40 -9.28
C TYR A 15 2.10 -5.14 -9.38
N CYS A 16 3.13 -5.14 -10.22
CA CYS A 16 3.95 -3.94 -10.47
C CYS A 16 3.12 -2.78 -11.04
N ASP A 17 2.10 -3.07 -11.85
CA ASP A 17 1.15 -2.10 -12.39
C ASP A 17 0.32 -1.45 -11.27
N LYS A 18 -0.23 -2.27 -10.36
CA LYS A 18 -0.97 -1.77 -9.21
C LYS A 18 -0.10 -0.93 -8.28
N ILE A 19 1.12 -1.39 -7.99
CA ILE A 19 2.09 -0.68 -7.13
C ILE A 19 2.48 0.68 -7.74
N PHE A 20 2.60 0.75 -9.08
CA PHE A 20 2.87 2.00 -9.78
C PHE A 20 1.75 3.03 -9.57
N LEU A 21 0.48 2.61 -9.56
CA LEU A 21 -0.66 3.50 -9.30
C LEU A 21 -0.65 4.05 -7.87
N VAL A 22 -0.09 3.32 -6.90
CA VAL A 22 0.07 3.79 -5.51
C VAL A 22 1.17 4.88 -5.38
N GLY A 23 1.85 5.25 -6.48
CA GLY A 23 2.81 6.36 -6.51
C GLY A 23 4.24 5.98 -6.12
N SER A 24 4.49 4.72 -5.74
CA SER A 24 5.82 4.23 -5.33
C SER A 24 6.82 4.03 -6.50
N GLY A 25 6.36 4.19 -7.74
CA GLY A 25 7.17 4.16 -8.95
C GLY A 25 7.19 2.81 -9.67
N ASN A 26 7.99 2.72 -10.73
CA ASN A 26 8.01 1.52 -11.57
C ASN A 26 8.97 0.47 -10.99
N PHE A 27 8.43 -0.68 -10.57
CA PHE A 27 9.19 -1.85 -10.07
C PHE A 27 9.35 -2.96 -11.12
N TRP A 28 8.81 -2.75 -12.32
CA TRP A 28 9.02 -3.67 -13.42
C TRP A 28 10.46 -3.60 -13.91
N TYR A 29 11.08 -4.76 -14.09
CA TYR A 29 12.50 -4.86 -14.41
C TYR A 29 12.80 -4.59 -15.89
N GLN A 30 11.82 -4.74 -16.79
CA GLN A 30 12.01 -4.37 -18.20
C GLN A 30 11.72 -2.89 -18.42
N LYS A 31 12.60 -2.22 -19.16
CA LYS A 31 12.34 -0.86 -19.63
C LYS A 31 11.16 -0.90 -20.60
N THR A 32 10.02 -0.37 -20.17
CA THR A 32 8.83 -0.26 -21.00
C THR A 32 8.59 1.22 -21.28
N GLU A 33 8.55 1.63 -22.55
CA GLU A 33 8.41 3.05 -22.92
C GLU A 33 7.14 3.70 -22.36
N SER A 34 6.06 2.93 -22.22
CA SER A 34 4.77 3.42 -21.73
C SER A 34 4.75 3.79 -20.23
N ARG A 35 5.79 3.49 -19.44
CA ARG A 35 5.73 3.67 -17.98
C ARG A 35 7.02 4.26 -17.40
N ASN A 36 7.15 5.57 -17.59
CA ASN A 36 8.25 6.35 -17.10
C ASN A 36 7.85 7.08 -15.79
N ASP A 37 8.32 6.54 -14.66
CA ASP A 37 8.22 7.18 -13.35
C ASP A 37 9.12 8.43 -13.20
N LYS A 38 9.97 8.71 -14.19
CA LYS A 38 10.77 9.94 -14.25
C LYS A 38 9.98 11.13 -14.79
N THR A 39 8.80 10.91 -15.36
CA THR A 39 7.91 11.96 -15.88
C THR A 39 7.55 12.94 -14.76
N LEU A 40 7.59 14.25 -15.06
CA LEU A 40 7.30 15.29 -14.08
C LEU A 40 5.90 15.13 -13.45
N LEU A 41 4.89 14.81 -14.26
CA LEU A 41 3.52 14.55 -13.80
C LEU A 41 3.45 13.43 -12.75
N TYR A 42 4.17 12.33 -12.99
CA TYR A 42 4.20 11.22 -12.06
C TYR A 42 4.92 11.59 -10.76
N LYS A 43 6.03 12.35 -10.85
CA LYS A 43 6.73 12.84 -9.65
C LYS A 43 5.86 13.76 -8.82
N ILE A 44 5.10 14.67 -9.44
CA ILE A 44 4.15 15.55 -8.75
C ILE A 44 3.05 14.71 -8.09
N TYR A 45 2.45 13.78 -8.83
CA TYR A 45 1.44 12.85 -8.32
C TYR A 45 1.93 12.07 -7.08
N SER A 46 3.09 11.42 -7.19
CA SER A 46 3.71 10.70 -6.09
C SER A 46 4.04 11.61 -4.92
N CYS A 47 4.57 12.81 -5.18
CA CYS A 47 4.88 13.80 -4.15
C CYS A 47 3.62 14.19 -3.37
N VAL A 48 2.53 14.52 -4.07
CA VAL A 48 1.26 14.88 -3.45
C VAL A 48 0.74 13.72 -2.61
N LEU A 49 0.72 12.49 -3.13
CA LEU A 49 0.27 11.31 -2.38
C LEU A 49 1.07 11.05 -1.09
N PHE A 50 2.40 11.06 -1.18
CA PHE A 50 3.24 10.83 0.00
C PHE A 50 3.18 12.00 0.96
N PHE A 51 3.01 13.22 0.46
CA PHE A 51 2.81 14.41 1.29
C PHE A 51 1.48 14.32 2.06
N THR A 52 0.37 14.00 1.39
CA THR A 52 -0.93 13.88 2.05
C THR A 52 -0.91 12.80 3.13
N TYR A 53 -0.31 11.65 2.84
CA TYR A 53 -0.22 10.57 3.84
C TYR A 53 0.74 10.94 4.98
N GLY A 54 1.90 11.52 4.67
CA GLY A 54 2.87 11.94 5.68
C GLY A 54 2.30 13.04 6.58
N PHE A 55 1.56 13.99 6.01
CA PHE A 55 0.87 15.04 6.75
C PHE A 55 -0.20 14.46 7.67
N MET A 56 -1.05 13.56 7.19
CA MET A 56 -2.00 12.82 8.01
C MET A 56 -1.32 12.11 9.19
N THR A 57 -0.22 11.40 8.93
CA THR A 57 0.55 10.69 9.98
C THR A 57 1.08 11.66 11.04
N VAL A 58 1.57 12.85 10.64
CA VAL A 58 2.03 13.88 11.59
C VAL A 58 0.86 14.38 12.45
N LEU A 59 -0.30 14.63 11.85
CA LEU A 59 -1.49 15.03 12.61
C LEU A 59 -1.93 13.97 13.61
N GLU A 60 -1.87 12.69 13.25
CA GLU A 60 -2.17 11.59 14.17
C GLU A 60 -1.16 11.50 15.32
N ILE A 61 0.13 11.72 15.06
CA ILE A 61 1.14 11.76 16.12
C ILE A 61 0.88 12.94 17.06
N MET A 62 0.53 14.11 16.52
CA MET A 62 0.15 15.28 17.33
C MET A 62 -1.10 14.98 18.16
N ALA A 63 -2.12 14.34 17.58
CA ALA A 63 -3.31 13.90 18.29
C ALA A 63 -2.96 12.92 19.42
N ALA A 64 -2.09 11.94 19.17
CA ALA A 64 -1.72 10.93 20.16
C ALA A 64 -0.88 11.50 21.33
N THR A 65 -0.10 12.56 21.07
CA THR A 65 0.84 13.13 22.05
C THR A 65 0.31 14.36 22.78
N MET A 66 -0.49 15.18 22.09
CA MET A 66 -0.98 16.47 22.59
C MET A 66 -2.52 16.54 22.67
N GLY A 67 -3.23 15.56 22.12
CA GLY A 67 -4.68 15.52 22.15
C GLY A 67 -5.22 15.16 23.53
N ASP A 68 -6.20 15.95 23.96
CA ASP A 68 -6.95 15.68 25.19
C ASP A 68 -8.26 14.98 24.80
N PHE A 69 -8.17 13.65 24.67
CA PHE A 69 -9.28 12.79 24.28
C PHE A 69 -9.72 11.88 25.44
N PRO A 70 -10.99 11.46 25.47
CA PRO A 70 -11.45 10.33 26.28
C PRO A 70 -10.56 9.08 26.12
N ASP A 71 -10.50 8.24 27.15
CA ASP A 71 -9.58 7.09 27.19
C ASP A 71 -9.75 6.10 26.02
N ASP A 72 -10.97 5.93 25.51
CA ASP A 72 -11.26 5.12 24.32
C ASP A 72 -10.62 5.74 23.06
N GLU A 73 -10.87 7.01 22.82
CA GLU A 73 -10.39 7.76 21.65
C GLU A 73 -8.87 7.95 21.66
N LYS A 74 -8.28 8.10 22.85
CA LYS A 74 -6.84 8.21 23.02
C LYS A 74 -6.12 6.93 22.60
N ARG A 75 -6.69 5.76 22.90
CA ARG A 75 -6.12 4.46 22.48
C ARG A 75 -6.17 4.28 20.96
N ASP A 76 -7.25 4.72 20.34
CA ASP A 76 -7.38 4.69 18.89
C ASP A 76 -6.36 5.62 18.22
N SER A 77 -6.19 6.84 18.74
CA SER A 77 -5.20 7.80 18.26
C SER A 77 -3.77 7.25 18.29
N VAL A 78 -3.37 6.59 19.38
CA VAL A 78 -2.04 5.94 19.50
C VAL A 78 -1.89 4.78 18.51
N THR A 79 -2.96 4.00 18.30
CA THR A 79 -2.95 2.86 17.37
C THR A 79 -2.81 3.32 15.93
N PHE A 80 -3.50 4.39 15.53
CA PHE A 80 -3.38 4.99 14.20
C PHE A 80 -2.00 5.62 13.99
N ALA A 81 -1.53 6.46 14.93
CA ALA A 81 -0.23 7.10 14.84
C ALA A 81 0.91 6.07 14.66
N SER A 82 0.89 4.98 15.45
CA SER A 82 1.89 3.92 15.34
C SER A 82 1.78 3.12 14.03
N SER A 83 0.56 2.77 13.61
CA SER A 83 0.31 1.99 12.39
C SER A 83 0.69 2.75 11.13
N HIS A 84 0.25 4.00 10.98
CA HIS A 84 0.57 4.81 9.80
C HIS A 84 2.06 5.16 9.74
N THR A 85 2.71 5.38 10.89
CA THR A 85 4.18 5.55 10.96
C THR A 85 4.92 4.30 10.45
N LEU A 86 4.52 3.10 10.89
CA LEU A 86 5.14 1.85 10.43
C LEU A 86 4.98 1.65 8.91
N ILE A 87 3.78 1.93 8.39
CA ILE A 87 3.53 1.84 6.95
C ILE A 87 4.37 2.87 6.19
N MET A 88 4.51 4.09 6.72
CA MET A 88 5.27 5.14 6.06
C MET A 88 6.77 4.82 6.01
N ILE A 89 7.32 4.24 7.08
CA ILE A 89 8.69 3.70 7.08
C ILE A 89 8.85 2.61 5.99
N LYS A 90 7.87 1.71 5.84
CA LYS A 90 7.90 0.68 4.78
C LYS A 90 7.88 1.29 3.38
N PHE A 91 7.05 2.30 3.14
CA PHE A 91 7.03 3.00 1.85
C PHE A 91 8.38 3.65 1.53
N ILE A 92 8.97 4.37 2.49
CA ILE A 92 10.30 4.98 2.32
C ILE A 92 11.35 3.90 2.02
N SER A 93 11.32 2.77 2.74
CA SER A 93 12.24 1.65 2.51
C SER A 93 12.11 1.06 1.10
N ILE A 94 10.88 0.84 0.62
CA ILE A 94 10.59 0.32 -0.72
C ILE A 94 11.11 1.29 -1.81
N ILE A 95 10.87 2.59 -1.64
CA ILE A 95 11.30 3.61 -2.61
C ILE A 95 12.83 3.72 -2.64
N LYS A 96 13.49 3.73 -1.47
CA LYS A 96 14.96 3.79 -1.37
C LYS A 96 15.63 2.56 -1.98
N ASN A 97 15.04 1.38 -1.80
CA ASN A 97 15.60 0.09 -2.25
C ASN A 97 15.03 -0.39 -3.60
N LYS A 98 14.48 0.52 -4.41
CA LYS A 98 13.75 0.18 -5.63
C LYS A 98 14.57 -0.58 -6.67
N GLU A 99 15.84 -0.21 -6.89
CA GLU A 99 16.69 -0.91 -7.85
C GLU A 99 17.05 -2.33 -7.39
N LEU A 100 17.17 -2.53 -6.07
CA LEU A 100 17.34 -3.86 -5.48
C LEU A 100 16.09 -4.71 -5.69
N LEU A 101 14.90 -4.14 -5.46
CA LEU A 101 13.63 -4.83 -5.70
C LEU A 101 13.43 -5.21 -7.19
N LYS A 102 13.79 -4.32 -8.12
CA LYS A 102 13.79 -4.66 -9.56
C LYS A 102 14.73 -5.81 -9.88
N THR A 103 15.92 -5.81 -9.29
CA THR A 103 16.91 -6.87 -9.47
C THR A 103 16.41 -8.20 -8.93
N LEU A 104 15.77 -8.18 -7.75
CA LEU A 104 15.17 -9.35 -7.13
C LEU A 104 14.01 -9.91 -7.98
N ASN A 105 13.11 -9.05 -8.45
CA ASN A 105 12.04 -9.42 -9.38
C ASN A 105 12.61 -10.07 -10.66
N ARG A 106 13.68 -9.50 -11.24
CA ARG A 106 14.34 -10.07 -12.42
C ARG A 106 14.94 -11.44 -12.12
N LYS A 107 15.65 -11.59 -11.01
CA LYS A 107 16.27 -12.87 -10.61
C LYS A 107 15.23 -13.95 -10.36
N MET A 108 14.14 -13.59 -9.67
CA MET A 108 13.01 -14.48 -9.43
C MET A 108 12.44 -14.99 -10.75
N MET A 109 12.20 -14.10 -11.72
CA MET A 109 11.70 -14.52 -13.04
C MET A 109 12.70 -15.39 -13.82
N MET A 110 13.98 -15.04 -13.83
CA MET A 110 14.99 -15.77 -14.64
C MET A 110 15.37 -17.14 -14.07
N ILE A 111 15.45 -17.26 -12.74
CA ILE A 111 15.96 -18.47 -12.07
C ILE A 111 14.82 -19.46 -11.84
N CYS A 112 13.63 -18.97 -11.46
CA CYS A 112 12.49 -19.83 -11.15
C CYS A 112 11.78 -20.35 -12.40
N GLU A 113 11.97 -19.75 -13.58
CA GLU A 113 11.35 -20.22 -14.84
C GLU A 113 11.71 -21.68 -15.16
N ALA A 114 12.94 -22.10 -14.83
CA ALA A 114 13.38 -23.48 -15.05
C ALA A 114 12.83 -24.49 -14.03
N HIS A 115 12.29 -24.02 -12.89
CA HIS A 115 11.84 -24.84 -11.77
C HIS A 115 10.34 -24.62 -11.48
N GLU A 116 9.60 -24.09 -12.46
CA GLU A 116 8.25 -23.60 -12.26
C GLU A 116 7.23 -24.73 -12.43
N GLU A 117 6.78 -25.31 -11.31
CA GLU A 117 5.70 -26.28 -11.31
C GLU A 117 4.34 -25.55 -11.33
N GLN A 118 3.55 -25.75 -12.39
CA GLN A 118 2.30 -25.00 -12.60
C GLN A 118 1.28 -25.18 -11.47
N THR A 119 1.20 -26.37 -10.91
CA THR A 119 0.31 -26.74 -9.79
C THR A 119 0.65 -25.96 -8.52
N LEU A 120 1.93 -25.93 -8.15
CA LEU A 120 2.43 -25.20 -6.98
C LEU A 120 2.24 -23.69 -7.13
N MET A 121 2.49 -23.15 -8.33
CA MET A 121 2.33 -21.72 -8.61
C MET A 121 0.87 -21.26 -8.53
N ASP A 122 -0.07 -22.10 -9.00
CA ASP A 122 -1.50 -21.81 -8.89
C ASP A 122 -1.99 -21.83 -7.44
N GLU A 123 -1.45 -22.73 -6.63
CA GLU A 123 -1.73 -22.77 -5.20
C GLU A 123 -1.18 -21.53 -4.48
N MET A 124 0.10 -21.17 -4.70
CA MET A 124 0.70 -19.95 -4.14
C MET A 124 -0.07 -18.70 -4.56
N TYR A 125 -0.46 -18.61 -5.84
CA TYR A 125 -1.26 -17.49 -6.33
C TYR A 125 -2.61 -17.40 -5.62
N ARG A 126 -3.29 -18.53 -5.41
CA ARG A 126 -4.55 -18.57 -4.68
C ARG A 126 -4.38 -18.09 -3.24
N ILE A 127 -3.34 -18.55 -2.55
CA ILE A 127 -3.03 -18.14 -1.17
C ILE A 127 -2.77 -16.63 -1.10
N VAL A 128 -1.89 -16.11 -1.98
CA VAL A 128 -1.59 -14.67 -2.04
C VAL A 128 -2.85 -13.85 -2.35
N LYS A 129 -3.67 -14.30 -3.29
CA LYS A 129 -4.93 -13.63 -3.65
C LYS A 129 -5.89 -13.57 -2.47
N ILE A 130 -6.10 -14.67 -1.75
CA ILE A 130 -6.96 -14.72 -0.57
C ILE A 130 -6.43 -13.77 0.51
N ASN A 131 -5.13 -13.79 0.79
CA ASN A 131 -4.52 -12.91 1.78
C ASN A 131 -4.67 -11.43 1.42
N VAL A 132 -4.46 -11.07 0.15
CA VAL A 132 -4.64 -9.68 -0.32
C VAL A 132 -6.10 -9.26 -0.20
N VAL A 133 -7.05 -10.12 -0.60
CA VAL A 133 -8.49 -9.80 -0.49
C VAL A 133 -8.91 -9.68 0.98
N ALA A 134 -8.50 -10.61 1.84
CA ALA A 134 -8.79 -10.57 3.26
C ALA A 134 -8.22 -9.30 3.91
N TYR A 135 -6.98 -8.92 3.55
CA TYR A 135 -6.39 -7.66 3.99
C TYR A 135 -7.20 -6.44 3.54
N CYS A 136 -7.59 -6.37 2.26
CA CYS A 136 -8.44 -5.28 1.76
C CYS A 136 -9.78 -5.22 2.50
N VAL A 137 -10.45 -6.36 2.71
CA VAL A 137 -11.72 -6.43 3.45
C VAL A 137 -11.54 -5.98 4.89
N ALA A 138 -10.46 -6.39 5.56
CA ALA A 138 -10.18 -5.97 6.93
C ALA A 138 -9.96 -4.45 7.03
N VAL A 139 -9.15 -3.88 6.14
CA VAL A 139 -8.82 -2.44 6.14
C VAL A 139 -10.03 -1.59 5.77
N TYR A 140 -10.69 -1.87 4.65
CA TYR A 140 -11.85 -1.09 4.24
C TYR A 140 -13.06 -1.32 5.15
N GLY A 141 -13.19 -2.54 5.69
CA GLY A 141 -14.17 -2.86 6.71
C GLY A 141 -13.96 -2.05 7.99
N SER A 142 -12.73 -2.00 8.51
CA SER A 142 -12.43 -1.23 9.72
C SER A 142 -12.68 0.26 9.53
N VAL A 143 -12.29 0.82 8.37
CA VAL A 143 -12.59 2.22 8.03
C VAL A 143 -14.10 2.47 8.00
N THR A 144 -14.86 1.56 7.42
CA THR A 144 -16.33 1.67 7.36
C THR A 144 -16.94 1.68 8.76
N PHE A 145 -16.51 0.78 9.65
CA PHE A 145 -16.98 0.76 11.04
C PHE A 145 -16.61 2.03 11.80
N PHE A 146 -15.39 2.55 11.62
CA PHE A 146 -14.95 3.80 12.24
C PHE A 146 -15.81 4.99 11.79
N VAL A 147 -16.15 5.08 10.50
CA VAL A 147 -17.06 6.11 9.98
C VAL A 147 -18.46 5.98 10.58
N PHE A 148 -19.00 4.76 10.69
CA PHE A 148 -20.31 4.52 11.31
C PHE A 148 -20.33 4.92 12.80
N GLU A 149 -19.26 4.62 13.54
CA GLU A 149 -19.14 5.01 14.94
C GLU A 149 -19.05 6.53 15.10
N GLY A 150 -18.25 7.20 14.26
CA GLY A 150 -18.18 8.66 14.23
C GLY A 150 -19.52 9.32 13.93
N LEU A 151 -20.27 8.77 12.96
CA LEU A 151 -21.63 9.25 12.65
C LEU A 151 -22.59 9.04 13.83
N ARG A 152 -22.55 7.87 14.48
CA ARG A 152 -23.40 7.59 15.65
C ARG A 152 -23.14 8.58 16.78
N LYS A 153 -21.87 8.80 17.14
CA LYS A 153 -21.48 9.74 18.21
C LYS A 153 -21.84 11.20 17.86
N PHE A 154 -21.79 11.58 16.58
CA PHE A 154 -22.26 12.89 16.11
C PHE A 154 -23.77 13.09 16.30
N TYR A 155 -24.59 12.07 15.98
CA TYR A 155 -26.04 12.13 16.21
C TYR A 155 -26.41 12.16 17.70
N ASP A 156 -25.59 11.55 18.56
CA ASP A 156 -25.73 11.58 20.02
C ASP A 156 -25.32 12.94 20.65
N GLY A 157 -24.90 13.93 19.84
CA GLY A 157 -24.65 15.31 20.26
C GLY A 157 -23.27 15.56 20.89
N GLN A 158 -22.32 14.62 20.76
CA GLN A 158 -20.94 14.85 21.16
C GLN A 158 -20.14 15.52 20.03
N TYR A 159 -19.45 16.62 20.36
CA TYR A 159 -18.63 17.38 19.41
C TYR A 159 -17.38 16.58 19.02
N TYR A 160 -17.46 15.83 17.93
CA TYR A 160 -16.30 15.15 17.34
C TYR A 160 -15.58 16.07 16.35
N LEU A 161 -14.26 16.21 16.52
CA LEU A 161 -13.40 16.72 15.46
C LEU A 161 -13.11 15.53 14.52
N PHE A 162 -13.70 15.52 13.32
CA PHE A 162 -13.29 14.59 12.27
C PHE A 162 -11.86 14.95 11.85
N VAL A 163 -10.86 14.32 12.45
CA VAL A 163 -9.51 14.29 11.90
C VAL A 163 -9.43 13.04 11.03
N LEU A 164 -9.51 13.26 9.72
CA LEU A 164 -9.38 12.27 8.66
C LEU A 164 -8.11 12.59 7.86
#